data_AF-A0AA37TR76-F1
#
_entry.id   AF-A0AA37TR76-F1
#
_cell.length_a   1.000
_cell.length_b   1.000
_cell.length_c   1.000
_cell.angle_alpha   90.00
_cell.angle_beta   90.00
_cell.angle_gamma   90.00
#
_symmetry.space_group_name_H-M   'P 1'
#
loop_
_entity.id
_entity.type
_entity.pdbx_description
1 polymer ?
#
loop_
_entity_poly.entity_id
_entity_poly.type
_entity_poly.pdbx_seq_one_letter_code
_entity_poly.pdbx_strand_id
1 'polypeptide(L)'
;MNRLRDAVLAPALILGLASGAAHASNRFDGAWSVVAMTESGTCTGPYRYPIVIRDGQVDEAGGNGVDASGHAGEDGRITGTIRKGLANVAVSGRLSGAAGRGRWTLSGLGSCSGRWTARRTG
;
A
#
# COMPACT_ATOMS: atom_id res chain seq x y z
N MET A 1 -24.98 11.74 73.63
CA MET A 1 -23.66 12.27 73.22
C MET A 1 -22.73 11.06 73.26
N ASN A 2 -22.29 10.42 72.17
CA ASN A 2 -21.65 10.93 70.97
C ASN A 2 -21.96 10.03 69.75
N ARG A 3 -22.07 10.66 68.57
CA ARG A 3 -22.01 10.01 67.26
C ARG A 3 -20.54 9.74 66.92
N LEU A 4 -20.19 8.53 66.50
CA LEU A 4 -18.95 8.26 65.77
C LEU A 4 -19.34 7.68 64.42
N ARG A 5 -18.84 8.35 63.39
CA ARG A 5 -19.25 8.29 61.99
C ARG A 5 -18.60 7.10 61.29
N ASP A 6 -19.41 6.34 60.58
CA ASP A 6 -18.99 5.30 59.64
C ASP A 6 -17.97 5.84 58.63
N ALA A 7 -16.85 5.13 58.47
CA ALA A 7 -15.92 5.33 57.37
C ALA A 7 -16.02 4.12 56.43
N VAL A 8 -16.92 4.22 55.46
CA VAL A 8 -17.04 3.22 54.38
C VAL A 8 -15.92 3.48 53.37
N LEU A 9 -14.88 2.64 53.37
CA LEU A 9 -13.89 2.60 52.29
C LEU A 9 -14.48 1.88 51.08
N ALA A 10 -14.75 2.63 50.01
CA ALA A 10 -15.13 2.08 48.71
C ALA A 10 -13.86 1.69 47.91
N PRO A 11 -13.76 0.46 47.35
CA PRO A 11 -12.70 0.12 46.42
C PRO A 11 -13.02 0.71 45.03
N ALA A 12 -12.18 1.65 44.57
CA ALA A 12 -12.23 2.16 43.21
C ALA A 12 -11.63 1.12 42.25
N LEU A 13 -12.49 0.45 41.48
CA LEU A 13 -12.10 -0.47 40.42
C LEU A 13 -11.63 0.35 39.21
N ILE A 14 -10.32 0.48 39.02
CA ILE A 14 -9.73 1.11 37.83
C ILE A 14 -9.79 0.08 36.67
N LEU A 15 -10.84 0.15 35.85
CA LEU A 15 -10.91 -0.58 34.59
C LEU A 15 -10.01 0.12 33.56
N GLY A 16 -8.80 -0.41 33.39
CA GLY A 16 -7.89 -0.02 32.31
C GLY A 16 -8.49 -0.41 30.95
N LEU A 17 -9.04 0.57 30.23
CA LEU A 17 -9.40 0.42 28.83
C LEU A 17 -8.10 0.36 28.01
N ALA A 18 -7.63 -0.86 27.73
CA ALA A 18 -6.64 -1.09 26.69
C ALA A 18 -7.32 -0.82 25.34
N SER A 19 -7.28 0.44 24.90
CA SER A 19 -7.67 0.84 23.55
C SER A 19 -6.63 0.28 22.58
N GLY A 20 -6.79 -0.98 22.17
CA GLY A 20 -6.06 -1.51 21.02
C GLY A 20 -6.37 -0.62 19.82
N ALA A 21 -5.34 0.04 19.28
CA ALA A 21 -5.48 0.78 18.04
C ALA A 21 -5.94 -0.22 16.96
N ALA A 22 -7.21 -0.17 16.58
CA ALA A 22 -7.68 -0.84 15.39
C ALA A 22 -7.02 -0.09 14.22
N HIS A 23 -5.93 -0.64 13.69
CA HIS A 23 -5.37 -0.17 12.43
C HIS A 23 -6.48 -0.34 11.40
N ALA A 24 -7.06 0.78 10.94
CA ALA A 24 -8.05 0.75 9.88
C ALA A 24 -7.32 0.24 8.63
N SER A 25 -7.58 -1.00 8.24
CA SER A 25 -7.01 -1.59 7.03
C SER A 25 -7.32 -0.66 5.86
N ASN A 26 -6.30 -0.28 5.09
CA ASN A 26 -6.54 0.52 3.90
C ASN A 26 -7.38 -0.33 2.95
N ARG A 27 -8.45 0.23 2.40
CA ARG A 27 -9.41 -0.54 1.56
C ARG A 27 -8.77 -1.20 0.33
N PHE A 28 -7.57 -0.77 -0.05
CA PHE A 28 -6.79 -1.31 -1.15
C PHE A 28 -5.76 -2.37 -0.74
N ASP A 29 -5.63 -2.67 0.56
CA ASP A 29 -4.72 -3.70 1.07
C ASP A 29 -5.00 -5.07 0.47
N GLY A 30 -3.97 -5.87 0.20
CA GLY A 30 -4.08 -7.21 -0.38
C GLY A 30 -3.28 -7.38 -1.66
N ALA A 31 -3.48 -8.52 -2.32
CA ALA A 31 -2.72 -8.91 -3.51
C ALA A 31 -3.33 -8.36 -4.80
N TRP A 32 -2.46 -7.89 -5.70
CA TRP A 32 -2.82 -7.32 -6.98
C TRP A 32 -1.94 -7.86 -8.10
N SER A 33 -2.54 -8.05 -9.27
CA SER A 33 -1.84 -8.32 -10.52
C SER A 33 -1.78 -7.05 -11.36
N VAL A 34 -0.57 -6.60 -11.71
CA VAL A 34 -0.33 -5.42 -12.53
C VAL A 34 0.16 -5.83 -13.91
N VAL A 35 -0.38 -5.21 -14.95
CA VAL A 35 0.08 -5.35 -16.34
C VAL A 35 0.50 -3.97 -16.86
N ALA A 36 1.77 -3.82 -17.22
CA ALA A 36 2.34 -2.60 -17.76
C ALA A 36 2.60 -2.75 -19.26
N MET A 37 1.87 -2.00 -20.07
CA MET A 37 2.02 -1.94 -21.54
C MET A 37 3.04 -0.86 -21.89
N THR A 38 3.94 -1.15 -22.83
CA THR A 38 4.84 -0.12 -23.40
C THR A 38 4.12 0.61 -24.53
N GLU A 39 4.20 1.94 -24.52
CA GLU A 39 3.62 2.81 -25.55
C GLU A 39 4.69 3.62 -26.29
N SER A 40 5.85 3.85 -25.67
CA SER A 40 6.96 4.60 -26.26
C SER A 40 8.30 4.06 -25.80
N GLY A 41 9.32 4.22 -26.64
CA GLY A 41 10.67 3.71 -26.42
C GLY A 41 10.92 2.35 -27.08
N THR A 42 12.05 1.73 -26.75
CA THR A 42 12.52 0.47 -27.34
C THR A 42 12.09 -0.78 -26.55
N CYS A 43 11.39 -0.60 -25.43
CA CYS A 43 10.93 -1.70 -24.60
C CYS A 43 9.81 -2.50 -25.29
N THR A 44 9.82 -3.83 -25.12
CA THR A 44 8.91 -4.74 -25.82
C THR A 44 7.86 -5.35 -24.89
N GLY A 45 7.34 -4.58 -23.92
CA GLY A 45 6.29 -5.07 -23.00
C GLY A 45 5.06 -5.66 -23.74
N PRO A 46 4.14 -6.33 -23.02
CA PRO A 46 3.81 -6.00 -21.63
C PRO A 46 4.60 -6.74 -20.57
N TYR A 47 4.83 -6.04 -19.46
CA TYR A 47 5.39 -6.61 -18.24
C TYR A 47 4.28 -6.93 -17.24
N ARG A 48 4.44 -8.02 -16.48
CA ARG A 48 3.49 -8.43 -15.44
C ARG A 48 4.19 -8.47 -14.10
N TYR A 49 3.62 -7.79 -13.12
CA TYR A 49 4.21 -7.69 -11.78
C TYR A 49 3.12 -7.86 -10.71
N PRO A 50 3.17 -8.93 -9.91
CA PRO A 50 2.35 -9.02 -8.72
C PRO A 50 2.90 -8.08 -7.64
N ILE A 51 2.00 -7.32 -7.00
CA ILE A 51 2.30 -6.48 -5.85
C ILE A 51 1.38 -6.87 -4.69
N VAL A 52 1.80 -6.51 -3.50
CA VAL A 52 0.95 -6.54 -2.30
C VAL A 52 0.89 -5.15 -1.70
N ILE A 53 -0.30 -4.75 -1.26
CA ILE A 53 -0.51 -3.52 -0.51
C ILE A 53 -0.76 -3.90 0.95
N ARG A 54 0.00 -3.33 1.88
CA ARG A 54 -0.12 -3.54 3.33
C ARG A 54 -0.11 -2.21 4.04
N ASP A 55 -1.19 -1.87 4.74
CA ASP A 55 -1.35 -0.57 5.39
C ASP A 55 -1.13 0.60 4.41
N GLY A 56 -1.56 0.42 3.15
CA GLY A 56 -1.31 1.34 2.05
C GLY A 56 0.11 1.35 1.47
N GLN A 57 1.09 0.66 2.07
CA GLN A 57 2.43 0.52 1.52
C GLN A 57 2.44 -0.52 0.39
N VAL A 58 3.08 -0.19 -0.72
CA VAL A 58 3.21 -1.09 -1.88
C VAL A 58 4.56 -1.79 -1.83
N ASP A 59 4.52 -3.12 -1.87
CA ASP A 59 5.70 -3.97 -1.92
C ASP A 59 5.62 -4.97 -3.10
N GLU A 60 6.76 -5.46 -3.56
CA GLU A 60 6.76 -6.56 -4.53
C GLU A 60 6.29 -7.88 -3.90
N ALA A 61 5.54 -8.67 -4.67
CA ALA A 61 5.10 -10.00 -4.26
C ALA A 61 5.71 -11.13 -5.11
N GLY A 62 6.54 -10.79 -6.11
CA GLY A 62 7.01 -11.74 -7.14
C GLY A 62 8.38 -12.37 -6.93
N GLY A 63 9.15 -11.96 -5.90
CA GLY A 63 10.49 -12.51 -5.64
C GLY A 63 11.54 -12.21 -6.71
N ASN A 64 11.30 -11.23 -7.59
CA ASN A 64 12.11 -10.96 -8.79
C ASN A 64 13.43 -10.19 -8.50
N GLY A 65 13.76 -9.96 -7.23
CA GLY A 65 14.93 -9.19 -6.80
C GLY A 65 14.94 -7.75 -7.31
N VAL A 66 13.75 -7.15 -7.42
CA VAL A 66 13.61 -5.71 -7.65
C VAL A 66 13.45 -5.02 -6.30
N ASP A 67 13.73 -3.72 -6.24
CA ASP A 67 13.43 -2.86 -5.09
C ASP A 67 12.21 -2.01 -5.46
N ALA A 68 11.02 -2.47 -5.08
CA ALA A 68 9.76 -1.79 -5.27
C ALA A 68 9.33 -1.09 -3.98
N SER A 69 9.03 0.20 -4.09
CA SER A 69 8.46 1.00 -3.01
C SER A 69 7.31 1.85 -3.54
N GLY A 70 6.28 2.08 -2.74
CA GLY A 70 5.18 2.94 -3.14
C GLY A 70 4.10 3.08 -2.08
N HIS A 71 3.11 3.91 -2.35
CA HIS A 71 2.00 4.13 -1.43
C HIS A 71 0.69 4.26 -2.20
N ALA A 72 -0.35 3.63 -1.69
CA ALA A 72 -1.73 3.75 -2.12
C ALA A 72 -2.50 4.50 -1.05
N GLY A 73 -2.83 5.77 -1.32
CA GLY A 73 -3.60 6.60 -0.41
C GLY A 73 -5.06 6.15 -0.29
N GLU A 74 -5.70 6.58 0.79
CA GLU A 74 -7.14 6.39 1.01
C GLU A 74 -8.03 7.13 0.01
N ASP A 75 -7.51 7.90 -0.95
CA ASP A 75 -8.27 8.47 -2.06
C ASP A 75 -8.13 7.63 -3.36
N GLY A 76 -7.41 6.51 -3.25
CA GLY A 76 -7.05 5.62 -4.34
C GLY A 76 -5.85 6.08 -5.14
N ARG A 77 -5.24 7.24 -4.85
CA ARG A 77 -4.04 7.67 -5.57
C ARG A 77 -2.88 6.74 -5.21
N ILE A 78 -2.22 6.20 -6.23
CA ILE A 78 -1.08 5.31 -6.06
C ILE A 78 0.14 5.88 -6.77
N THR A 79 1.27 5.85 -6.08
CA THR A 79 2.59 6.19 -6.63
C THR A 79 3.62 5.18 -6.18
N GLY A 80 4.63 4.93 -6.99
CA GLY A 80 5.71 4.03 -6.61
C GLY A 80 6.92 4.15 -7.52
N THR A 81 7.97 3.45 -7.14
CA THR A 81 9.20 3.32 -7.90
C THR A 81 9.67 1.87 -7.84
N ILE A 82 10.17 1.34 -8.95
CA ILE A 82 10.82 0.03 -9.01
C ILE A 82 12.25 0.25 -9.49
N ARG A 83 13.22 -0.25 -8.74
CA ARG A 83 14.65 -0.16 -9.08
C ARG A 83 15.25 -1.53 -9.32
N LYS A 84 16.14 -1.62 -10.32
CA LYS A 84 16.96 -2.81 -10.57
C LYS A 84 18.26 -2.39 -11.26
N GLY A 85 19.39 -2.43 -10.55
CA GLY A 85 20.65 -1.92 -11.06
C GLY A 85 20.52 -0.43 -11.42
N LEU A 86 20.80 -0.08 -12.68
CA LEU A 86 20.65 1.29 -13.19
C LEU A 86 19.24 1.64 -13.66
N ALA A 87 18.32 0.66 -13.79
CA ALA A 87 16.94 0.94 -14.17
C ALA A 87 16.15 1.53 -13.00
N ASN A 88 15.42 2.60 -13.27
CA ASN A 88 14.48 3.21 -12.35
C ASN A 88 13.12 3.44 -13.05
N VAL A 89 12.07 2.77 -12.58
CA VAL A 89 10.72 2.87 -13.13
C VAL A 89 9.84 3.65 -12.16
N ALA A 90 9.41 4.85 -12.54
CA ALA A 90 8.43 5.62 -11.81
C ALA A 90 7.01 5.19 -12.20
N VAL A 91 6.11 5.05 -11.23
CA VAL A 91 4.73 4.60 -11.42
C VAL A 91 3.77 5.58 -10.75
N SER A 92 2.68 5.92 -11.42
CA SER A 92 1.59 6.71 -10.83
C SER A 92 0.24 6.31 -11.40
N GLY A 93 -0.84 6.46 -10.63
CA GLY A 93 -2.20 6.21 -11.10
C GLY A 93 -3.26 6.27 -10.00
N ARG A 94 -4.37 5.57 -10.23
CA ARG A 94 -5.47 5.45 -9.27
C ARG A 94 -6.04 4.04 -9.19
N LEU A 95 -6.42 3.65 -7.98
CA LEU A 95 -7.19 2.45 -7.63
C LEU A 95 -8.66 2.82 -7.39
N SER A 96 -9.57 1.93 -7.78
CA SER A 96 -11.00 2.05 -7.58
C SER A 96 -11.62 0.65 -7.46
N GLY A 97 -12.18 0.34 -6.29
CA GLY A 97 -12.65 -1.00 -5.98
C GLY A 97 -11.52 -2.03 -6.12
N ALA A 98 -11.76 -3.06 -6.95
CA ALA A 98 -10.79 -4.13 -7.26
C ALA A 98 -10.00 -3.89 -8.57
N ALA A 99 -9.97 -2.66 -9.08
CA ALA A 99 -9.27 -2.31 -10.31
C ALA A 99 -8.36 -1.08 -10.13
N GLY A 100 -7.34 -0.97 -10.98
CA GLY A 100 -6.43 0.17 -11.02
C GLY A 100 -5.95 0.47 -12.42
N ARG A 101 -5.49 1.71 -12.63
CA ARG A 101 -4.83 2.12 -13.87
C ARG A 101 -3.93 3.33 -13.66
N GLY A 102 -2.98 3.50 -14.56
CA GLY A 102 -2.11 4.68 -14.55
C GLY A 102 -1.03 4.64 -15.61
N ARG A 103 0.08 5.34 -15.33
CA ARG A 103 1.25 5.44 -16.21
C ARG A 103 2.53 5.01 -15.50
N TRP A 104 3.50 4.63 -16.31
CA TRP A 104 4.85 4.35 -15.86
C TRP A 104 5.88 4.95 -16.83
N THR A 105 7.07 5.26 -16.30
CA THR A 105 8.21 5.74 -17.07
C THR A 105 9.48 5.10 -16.55
N LEU A 106 10.29 4.54 -17.45
CA LEU A 106 11.63 4.04 -17.19
C LEU A 106 12.68 5.10 -17.50
N SER A 107 13.66 5.22 -16.62
CA SER A 107 14.90 5.98 -16.81
C SER A 107 16.14 5.12 -16.44
N GLY A 108 17.33 5.61 -16.79
CA GLY A 108 18.63 5.06 -16.38
C GLY A 108 19.23 3.97 -17.29
N LEU A 109 18.41 3.12 -17.90
CA LEU A 109 18.84 2.14 -18.93
C LEU A 109 18.26 2.41 -20.33
N GLY A 110 17.67 3.59 -20.50
CA GLY A 110 16.91 3.99 -21.67
C GLY A 110 15.66 4.78 -21.26
N SER A 111 14.87 5.20 -22.25
CA SER A 111 13.60 5.88 -22.03
C SER A 111 12.46 5.04 -22.61
N CYS A 112 11.66 4.46 -21.73
CA CYS A 112 10.42 3.80 -22.10
C CYS A 112 9.29 4.34 -21.24
N SER A 113 8.09 4.36 -21.78
CA SER A 113 6.91 4.74 -21.01
C SER A 113 5.70 4.00 -21.51
N GLY A 114 4.65 4.02 -20.70
CA GLY A 114 3.34 3.60 -21.14
C GLY A 114 2.32 3.59 -20.02
N ARG A 115 1.30 2.76 -20.21
CA ARG A 115 0.16 2.62 -19.30
C ARG A 115 0.23 1.32 -18.52
N TRP A 116 -0.34 1.30 -17.33
CA TRP A 116 -0.56 0.08 -16.57
C TRP A 116 -2.03 -0.08 -16.17
N THR A 117 -2.44 -1.32 -15.97
CA THR A 117 -3.70 -1.69 -15.34
C THR A 117 -3.43 -2.66 -14.20
N ALA A 118 -4.32 -2.69 -13.21
CA ALA A 118 -4.22 -3.60 -12.09
C ALA A 118 -5.58 -4.22 -11.77
N ARG A 119 -5.55 -5.45 -11.25
CA ARG A 119 -6.71 -6.17 -10.74
C ARG A 119 -6.37 -6.83 -9.41
N ARG A 120 -7.27 -6.73 -8.43
CA ARG A 120 -7.15 -7.45 -7.16
C ARG A 120 -7.30 -8.95 -7.42
N THR A 121 -6.50 -9.76 -6.74
CA THR A 121 -6.47 -11.22 -6.95
C THR A 121 -6.92 -12.03 -5.74
N GLY A 122 -7.47 -11.36 -4.72
CA GLY A 122 -8.05 -11.96 -3.51
C GLY A 122 -9.30 -11.24 -3.08
#